data_AF-A0A497LKK5-F1
#
_entry.id   AF-A0A497LKK5-F1
#
_cell.length_a   1.000
_cell.length_b   1.000
_cell.length_c   1.000
_cell.angle_alpha   90.00
_cell.angle_beta   90.00
_cell.angle_gamma   90.00
#
_symmetry.space_group_name_H-M   'P 1'
#
loop_
_entity.id
_entity.type
_entity.pdbx_description
1 polymer ?
#
loop_
_entity_poly.entity_id
_entity_poly.type
_entity_poly.pdbx_seq_one_letter_code
_entity_poly.pdbx_strand_id
1 'polypeptide(L)'
;IGSGPARALALKPRDMYERIGYKDYFEKAVIVLETEKPPPEKSIRLIAEECGVSPENLAVILTPTTSVAGATQISARVIETGIHKLNTLGLEPNTILHACGCAPIPPVHPEFKRAMARTNDAILYGGKAYYAVAYEDEEKLRKIVKNAPSKASKDYGKPFIEIFKEANYDFYKIDPNLFAPAVVTINNVKTGNVFRAGEVNTETLRKSLGF
;
A
#
# COMPACT_ATOMS: atom_id res chain seq x y z
N ILE A 1 12.36 3.16 2.08
CA ILE A 1 11.37 2.41 2.91
C ILE A 1 11.62 0.91 2.71
N GLY A 2 11.52 0.09 3.77
CA GLY A 2 11.73 -1.36 3.70
C GLY A 2 10.42 -2.16 3.64
N SER A 3 10.33 -3.12 2.73
CA SER A 3 9.18 -4.01 2.53
C SER A 3 9.62 -5.45 2.33
N GLY A 4 8.67 -6.39 2.31
CA GLY A 4 8.93 -7.79 2.00
C GLY A 4 9.13 -8.70 3.22
N PRO A 5 9.48 -9.98 2.97
CA PRO A 5 9.44 -11.06 3.95
C PRO A 5 10.31 -10.85 5.19
N ALA A 6 11.46 -10.17 5.07
CA ALA A 6 12.35 -9.86 6.20
C ALA A 6 11.61 -9.21 7.38
N ARG A 7 10.56 -8.43 7.12
CA ARG A 7 9.73 -7.82 8.16
C ARG A 7 9.06 -8.84 9.09
N ALA A 8 8.77 -10.04 8.60
CA ALA A 8 8.11 -11.10 9.37
C ALA A 8 9.06 -11.88 10.29
N LEU A 9 10.37 -11.83 10.00
CA LEU A 9 11.43 -12.27 10.92
C LEU A 9 11.66 -11.21 12.00
N ALA A 10 11.85 -9.95 11.58
CA ALA A 10 12.13 -8.82 12.47
C ALA A 10 10.91 -8.27 13.23
N LEU A 11 9.72 -8.77 12.93
CA LEU A 11 8.43 -8.33 13.51
C LEU A 11 8.23 -6.80 13.43
N LYS A 12 8.34 -6.21 12.24
CA LYS A 12 8.20 -4.74 12.05
C LYS A 12 6.94 -4.32 11.25
N PRO A 13 5.96 -3.63 11.86
CA PRO A 13 5.82 -3.37 13.31
C PRO A 13 5.22 -4.58 14.03
N ARG A 14 5.52 -4.73 15.32
CA ARG A 14 5.24 -5.96 16.10
C ARG A 14 3.74 -6.21 16.30
N ASP A 15 3.01 -5.14 16.56
CA ASP A 15 1.55 -5.14 16.76
C ASP A 15 0.80 -5.76 15.57
N MET A 16 1.26 -5.48 14.33
CA MET A 16 0.66 -6.06 13.14
C MET A 16 0.82 -7.58 13.10
N TYR A 17 2.01 -8.10 13.42
CA TYR A 17 2.30 -9.54 13.40
C TYR A 17 1.55 -10.30 14.51
N GLU A 18 1.42 -9.68 15.69
CA GLU A 18 0.58 -10.19 16.76
C GLU A 18 -0.89 -10.24 16.34
N ARG A 19 -1.39 -9.17 15.71
CA ARG A 19 -2.80 -9.07 15.27
C ARG A 19 -3.17 -10.09 14.19
N ILE A 20 -2.29 -10.31 13.21
CA ILE A 20 -2.54 -11.31 12.16
C ILE A 20 -2.15 -12.74 12.60
N GLY A 21 -1.55 -12.90 13.78
CA GLY A 21 -1.12 -14.20 14.30
C GLY A 21 -0.03 -14.87 13.45
N TYR A 22 0.86 -14.07 12.83
CA TYR A 22 1.90 -14.57 11.94
C TYR A 22 3.28 -14.15 12.40
N LYS A 23 4.22 -15.09 12.36
CA LYS A 23 5.66 -14.85 12.48
C LYS A 23 6.37 -15.85 11.58
N ASP A 24 7.39 -15.38 10.87
CA ASP A 24 8.19 -16.26 10.04
C ASP A 24 9.32 -16.90 10.85
N TYR A 25 9.74 -18.10 10.41
CA TYR A 25 10.83 -18.86 11.01
C TYR A 25 11.70 -19.41 9.88
N PHE A 26 12.71 -18.65 9.49
CA PHE A 26 13.57 -19.01 8.38
C PHE A 26 15.00 -18.49 8.57
N GLU A 27 15.97 -19.18 7.97
CA GLU A 27 17.40 -18.88 8.11
C GLU A 27 17.89 -17.82 7.10
N LYS A 28 17.04 -17.41 6.15
CA LYS A 28 17.34 -16.42 5.12
C LYS A 28 16.32 -15.29 5.17
N ALA A 29 16.76 -14.09 4.83
CA ALA A 29 15.91 -12.91 4.80
C ALA A 29 15.93 -12.28 3.40
N VAL A 30 14.77 -11.79 2.96
CA VAL A 30 14.65 -10.99 1.73
C VAL A 30 13.98 -9.67 2.06
N ILE A 31 14.64 -8.56 1.76
CA ILE A 31 14.09 -7.22 1.93
C ILE A 31 14.09 -6.47 0.60
N VAL A 32 13.01 -5.73 0.36
CA VAL A 32 12.89 -4.80 -0.76
C VAL A 32 13.02 -3.38 -0.22
N LEU A 33 13.95 -2.60 -0.77
CA LEU A 33 14.20 -1.22 -0.39
C LEU A 33 13.84 -0.28 -1.54
N GLU A 34 12.87 0.58 -1.28
CA GLU A 34 12.63 1.74 -2.16
C GLU A 34 13.70 2.80 -1.88
N THR A 35 14.75 2.80 -2.70
CA THR A 35 15.92 3.68 -2.64
C THR A 35 16.60 3.76 -4.00
N GLU A 36 17.22 4.92 -4.29
CA GLU A 36 18.05 5.12 -5.49
C GLU A 36 19.48 4.64 -5.29
N LYS A 37 20.00 4.76 -4.06
CA LYS A 37 21.39 4.45 -3.73
C LYS A 37 21.48 3.16 -2.91
N PRO A 38 22.53 2.36 -3.11
CA PRO A 38 22.83 1.25 -2.21
C PRO A 38 22.88 1.74 -0.75
N PRO A 39 22.22 1.04 0.18
CA PRO A 39 22.27 1.39 1.59
C PRO A 39 23.70 1.21 2.15
N PRO A 40 24.11 2.01 3.14
CA PRO A 40 25.38 1.81 3.82
C PRO A 40 25.48 0.41 4.45
N GLU A 41 26.69 -0.14 4.54
CA GLU A 41 26.94 -1.47 5.11
C GLU A 41 26.36 -1.61 6.54
N LYS A 42 26.46 -0.57 7.36
CA LYS A 42 25.87 -0.52 8.70
C LYS A 42 24.36 -0.80 8.69
N SER A 43 23.64 -0.27 7.69
CA SER A 43 22.20 -0.51 7.56
C SER A 43 21.90 -1.95 7.17
N ILE A 44 22.73 -2.56 6.32
CA ILE A 44 22.60 -3.98 5.94
C ILE A 44 22.83 -4.90 7.14
N ARG A 45 23.89 -4.63 7.92
CA ARG A 45 24.19 -5.38 9.16
C ARG A 45 23.04 -5.29 10.16
N LEU A 46 22.49 -4.09 10.37
CA LEU A 46 21.34 -3.89 11.25
C LEU A 46 20.10 -4.68 10.78
N ILE A 47 19.81 -4.69 9.48
CA ILE A 47 18.69 -5.48 8.94
C ILE A 47 18.90 -6.97 9.19
N ALA A 48 20.11 -7.49 8.95
CA ALA A 48 20.44 -8.90 9.17
C ALA A 48 20.29 -9.29 10.65
N GLU A 49 20.82 -8.45 11.56
CA GLU A 49 20.72 -8.62 13.01
C GLU A 49 19.26 -8.64 13.49
N GLU A 50 18.46 -7.65 13.08
CA GLU A 50 17.03 -7.58 13.44
C GLU A 50 16.23 -8.77 12.88
N CYS A 51 16.65 -9.34 11.75
CA CYS A 51 16.05 -10.56 11.19
C CYS A 51 16.58 -11.86 11.83
N GLY A 52 17.63 -11.78 12.66
CA GLY A 52 18.28 -12.95 13.25
C GLY A 52 19.02 -13.84 12.24
N VAL A 53 19.54 -13.27 11.15
CA VAL A 53 20.28 -14.01 10.10
C VAL A 53 21.69 -13.45 9.88
N SER A 54 22.61 -14.23 9.33
CA SER A 54 23.92 -13.72 8.91
C SER A 54 23.81 -12.84 7.65
N PRO A 55 24.72 -11.89 7.42
CA PRO A 55 24.70 -11.04 6.23
C PRO A 55 24.74 -11.81 4.90
N GLU A 56 25.43 -12.97 4.83
CA GLU A 56 25.42 -13.80 3.62
C GLU A 56 24.05 -14.43 3.30
N ASN A 57 23.16 -14.49 4.29
CA ASN A 57 21.79 -15.01 4.18
C ASN A 57 20.74 -13.90 3.96
N LEU A 58 21.17 -12.64 3.81
CA LEU A 58 20.30 -11.50 3.53
C LEU A 58 20.37 -11.11 2.04
N ALA A 59 19.24 -11.24 1.34
CA ALA A 59 19.07 -10.69 0.00
C ALA A 59 18.38 -9.31 0.06
N VAL A 60 18.95 -8.33 -0.65
CA VAL A 60 18.46 -6.95 -0.69
C VAL A 60 18.13 -6.58 -2.12
N ILE A 61 16.86 -6.28 -2.39
CA ILE A 61 16.37 -5.83 -3.69
C ILE A 61 16.16 -4.32 -3.64
N LEU A 62 16.80 -3.56 -4.54
CA LEU A 62 16.64 -2.12 -4.62
C LEU A 62 15.65 -1.75 -5.74
N THR A 63 14.65 -0.95 -5.43
CA THR A 63 13.64 -0.50 -6.39
C THR A 63 13.49 1.02 -6.35
N PRO A 64 14.30 1.79 -7.11
CA PRO A 64 14.16 3.24 -7.17
C PRO A 64 12.75 3.61 -7.68
N THR A 65 12.09 4.58 -7.03
CA THR A 65 10.76 5.08 -7.43
C THR A 65 10.73 5.58 -8.88
N THR A 66 11.88 6.08 -9.36
CA THR A 66 12.12 6.60 -10.72
C THR A 66 12.42 5.50 -11.74
N SER A 67 12.05 4.24 -11.48
CA SER A 67 12.28 3.09 -12.36
C SER A 67 10.99 2.32 -12.65
N VAL A 68 11.01 1.46 -13.68
CA VAL A 68 9.87 0.56 -13.99
C VAL A 68 9.60 -0.39 -12.83
N ALA A 69 10.66 -0.92 -12.18
CA ALA A 69 10.50 -1.78 -11.00
C ALA A 69 9.83 -1.04 -9.84
N GLY A 70 10.22 0.22 -9.59
CA GLY A 70 9.60 1.09 -8.60
C GLY A 70 8.12 1.37 -8.91
N ALA A 71 7.83 1.78 -10.14
CA ALA A 71 6.46 2.03 -10.57
C ALA A 71 5.57 0.78 -10.46
N THR A 72 6.11 -0.38 -10.86
CA THR A 72 5.39 -1.65 -10.80
C THR A 72 5.14 -2.10 -9.37
N GLN A 73 6.17 -2.10 -8.51
CA GLN A 73 6.00 -2.55 -7.12
C GLN A 73 5.05 -1.65 -6.34
N ILE A 74 5.07 -0.33 -6.58
CA ILE A 74 4.16 0.59 -5.90
C ILE A 74 2.73 0.33 -6.37
N SER A 75 2.46 0.28 -7.68
CA SER A 75 1.11 -0.04 -8.17
C SER A 75 0.60 -1.41 -7.69
N ALA A 76 1.49 -2.40 -7.52
CA ALA A 76 1.14 -3.71 -6.97
C ALA A 76 0.64 -3.65 -5.50
N ARG A 77 0.88 -2.56 -4.78
CA ARG A 77 0.36 -2.32 -3.42
C ARG A 77 -1.11 -1.93 -3.38
N VAL A 78 -1.84 -1.93 -4.50
CA VAL A 78 -3.29 -1.62 -4.51
C VAL A 78 -4.09 -2.48 -3.53
N ILE A 79 -3.72 -3.75 -3.35
CA ILE A 79 -4.36 -4.62 -2.35
C ILE A 79 -3.90 -4.23 -0.94
N GLU A 80 -2.60 -4.01 -0.75
CA GLU A 80 -2.03 -3.68 0.57
C GLU A 80 -2.58 -2.36 1.12
N THR A 81 -2.66 -1.31 0.30
CA THR A 81 -3.24 -0.01 0.69
C THR A 81 -4.71 -0.15 1.07
N GLY A 82 -5.47 -0.99 0.36
CA GLY A 82 -6.85 -1.26 0.72
C GLY A 82 -6.99 -2.09 2.00
N ILE A 83 -6.16 -3.11 2.23
CA ILE A 83 -6.14 -3.85 3.52
C ILE A 83 -5.78 -2.91 4.67
N HIS A 84 -4.75 -2.09 4.50
CA HIS A 84 -4.34 -1.10 5.50
C HIS A 84 -5.50 -0.15 5.84
N LYS A 85 -6.17 0.37 4.82
CA LYS A 85 -7.32 1.26 4.98
C LYS A 85 -8.55 0.58 5.61
N LEU A 86 -8.87 -0.65 5.23
CA LEU A 86 -9.96 -1.40 5.86
C LEU A 86 -9.66 -1.66 7.34
N ASN A 87 -8.40 -1.94 7.66
CA ASN A 87 -7.93 -2.14 9.02
C ASN A 87 -8.04 -0.87 9.88
N THR A 88 -7.68 0.30 9.35
CA THR A 88 -7.85 1.58 10.06
C THR A 88 -9.32 1.96 10.28
N LEU A 89 -10.22 1.47 9.42
CA LEU A 89 -11.67 1.59 9.59
C LEU A 89 -12.28 0.52 10.50
N GLY A 90 -11.47 -0.38 11.08
CA GLY A 90 -11.90 -1.37 12.07
C GLY A 90 -12.36 -2.71 11.49
N LEU A 91 -11.99 -3.04 10.25
CA LEU A 91 -12.09 -4.40 9.73
C LEU A 91 -10.87 -5.21 10.20
N GLU A 92 -11.11 -6.33 10.88
CA GLU A 92 -10.00 -7.21 11.28
C GLU A 92 -9.35 -7.87 10.04
N PRO A 93 -8.02 -7.76 9.84
CA PRO A 93 -7.37 -8.29 8.65
C PRO A 93 -7.60 -9.78 8.41
N ASN A 94 -7.68 -10.58 9.49
CA ASN A 94 -7.92 -12.02 9.43
C ASN A 94 -9.34 -12.39 8.97
N THR A 95 -10.24 -11.43 8.81
CA THR A 95 -11.57 -11.67 8.19
C THR A 95 -11.50 -11.68 6.67
N ILE A 96 -10.41 -11.21 6.06
CA ILE A 96 -10.18 -11.21 4.61
C ILE A 96 -9.65 -12.59 4.21
N LEU A 97 -10.45 -13.34 3.44
CA LEU A 97 -10.11 -14.68 2.98
C LEU A 97 -9.34 -14.66 1.65
N HIS A 98 -9.78 -13.80 0.73
CA HIS A 98 -9.19 -13.64 -0.59
C HIS A 98 -9.18 -12.18 -1.00
N ALA A 99 -8.20 -11.80 -1.81
CA ALA A 99 -8.15 -10.48 -2.41
C ALA A 99 -7.60 -10.54 -3.83
N CYS A 100 -8.08 -9.66 -4.69
CA CYS A 100 -7.47 -9.39 -5.99
C CYS A 100 -7.59 -7.89 -6.28
N GLY A 101 -6.72 -7.37 -7.13
CA GLY A 101 -6.73 -5.96 -7.44
C GLY A 101 -5.86 -5.62 -8.62
N CYS A 102 -6.07 -4.43 -9.16
CA CYS A 102 -5.27 -3.90 -10.25
C CYS A 102 -5.12 -2.39 -10.10
N ALA A 103 -3.97 -1.88 -10.48
CA ALA A 103 -3.69 -0.46 -10.66
C ALA A 103 -2.82 -0.30 -11.91
N PRO A 104 -2.94 0.82 -12.64
CA PRO A 104 -2.07 1.09 -13.77
C PRO A 104 -0.61 1.21 -13.33
N ILE A 105 0.33 0.78 -14.17
CA ILE A 105 1.73 1.14 -14.00
C ILE A 105 1.90 2.51 -14.64
N PRO A 106 2.22 3.57 -13.87
CA PRO A 106 2.34 4.90 -14.45
C PRO A 106 3.62 5.02 -15.30
N PRO A 107 3.66 5.97 -16.25
CA PRO A 107 4.90 6.32 -16.93
C PRO A 107 5.97 6.75 -15.92
N VAL A 108 7.14 6.12 -16.03
CA VAL A 108 8.32 6.43 -15.21
C VAL A 108 8.70 7.89 -15.37
N HIS A 109 9.21 8.50 -14.30
CA HIS A 109 9.68 9.88 -14.31
C HIS A 109 11.07 9.97 -13.65
N PRO A 110 12.03 10.74 -14.21
CA PRO A 110 13.38 10.86 -13.64
C PRO A 110 13.42 11.67 -12.34
N GLU A 111 12.56 12.68 -12.20
CA GLU A 111 12.41 13.44 -10.94
C GLU A 111 11.63 12.62 -9.89
N PHE A 112 12.25 12.35 -8.75
CA PHE A 112 11.70 11.55 -7.65
C PHE A 112 10.31 12.02 -7.18
N LYS A 113 10.11 13.32 -6.96
CA LYS A 113 8.83 13.87 -6.47
C LYS A 113 7.68 13.58 -7.43
N ARG A 114 7.92 13.69 -8.74
CA ARG A 114 6.92 13.38 -9.77
C ARG A 114 6.70 11.88 -9.91
N ALA A 115 7.77 11.07 -9.84
CA ALA A 115 7.64 9.63 -9.85
C ALA A 115 6.77 9.14 -8.68
N MET A 116 7.07 9.59 -7.46
CA MET A 116 6.30 9.30 -6.25
C MET A 116 4.83 9.72 -6.41
N ALA A 117 4.57 10.92 -6.91
CA ALA A 117 3.20 11.38 -7.12
C ALA A 117 2.44 10.51 -8.11
N ARG A 118 3.03 10.21 -9.27
CA ARG A 118 2.42 9.34 -10.30
C ARG A 118 2.11 7.94 -9.78
N THR A 119 3.01 7.35 -8.98
CA THR A 119 2.81 6.01 -8.42
C THR A 119 1.76 5.96 -7.33
N ASN A 120 1.62 7.02 -6.53
CA ASN A 120 0.48 7.15 -5.61
C ASN A 120 -0.83 7.36 -6.38
N ASP A 121 -0.85 8.29 -7.33
CA ASP A 121 -2.03 8.60 -8.15
C ASP A 121 -2.56 7.38 -8.93
N ALA A 122 -1.67 6.48 -9.34
CA ALA A 122 -2.04 5.21 -9.95
C ALA A 122 -2.98 4.37 -9.05
N ILE A 123 -2.71 4.33 -7.73
CA ILE A 123 -3.58 3.64 -6.76
C ILE A 123 -4.79 4.51 -6.40
N LEU A 124 -4.55 5.76 -6.01
CA LEU A 124 -5.57 6.69 -5.49
C LEU A 124 -6.69 6.93 -6.49
N TYR A 125 -6.36 7.04 -7.77
CA TYR A 125 -7.31 7.40 -8.83
C TYR A 125 -7.57 6.27 -9.82
N GLY A 126 -6.68 5.28 -9.93
CA GLY A 126 -6.79 4.15 -10.86
C GLY A 126 -6.96 2.77 -10.22
N GLY A 127 -6.68 2.64 -8.92
CA GLY A 127 -6.64 1.36 -8.23
C GLY A 127 -8.03 0.77 -7.99
N LYS A 128 -8.20 -0.51 -8.30
CA LYS A 128 -9.39 -1.29 -7.98
C LYS A 128 -8.98 -2.46 -7.13
N ALA A 129 -9.64 -2.65 -6.00
CA ALA A 129 -9.41 -3.77 -5.11
C ALA A 129 -10.72 -4.49 -4.78
N TYR A 130 -10.65 -5.82 -4.78
CA TYR A 130 -11.71 -6.72 -4.41
C TYR A 130 -11.26 -7.58 -3.22
N TYR A 131 -12.15 -7.78 -2.26
CA TYR A 131 -11.93 -8.61 -1.08
C TYR A 131 -13.11 -9.55 -0.88
N ALA A 132 -12.85 -10.84 -0.68
CA ALA A 132 -13.83 -11.76 -0.11
C ALA A 132 -13.58 -11.86 1.40
N VAL A 133 -14.59 -11.55 2.20
CA VAL A 133 -14.48 -11.46 3.66
C VAL A 133 -15.52 -12.33 4.35
N ALA A 134 -15.20 -12.83 5.53
CA ALA A 134 -16.12 -13.52 6.42
C ALA A 134 -16.44 -12.62 7.62
N TYR A 135 -17.55 -11.88 7.56
CA TYR A 135 -17.88 -10.86 8.55
C TYR A 135 -19.35 -10.95 9.01
N GLU A 136 -19.61 -10.82 10.31
CA GLU A 136 -20.95 -10.99 10.88
C GLU A 136 -21.81 -9.71 10.77
N ASP A 137 -21.23 -8.56 11.09
CA ASP A 137 -21.96 -7.29 11.14
C ASP A 137 -21.98 -6.60 9.77
N GLU A 138 -23.00 -6.90 8.99
CA GLU A 138 -23.16 -6.39 7.63
C GLU A 138 -23.32 -4.86 7.56
N GLU A 139 -24.01 -4.26 8.52
CA GLU A 139 -24.21 -2.81 8.55
C GLU A 139 -22.92 -2.07 8.88
N LYS A 140 -22.10 -2.60 9.79
CA LYS A 140 -20.74 -2.12 10.02
C LYS A 140 -19.87 -2.31 8.79
N LEU A 141 -19.95 -3.46 8.12
CA LEU A 141 -19.21 -3.70 6.87
C LEU A 141 -19.57 -2.69 5.79
N ARG A 142 -20.87 -2.41 5.60
CA ARG A 142 -21.36 -1.39 4.65
C ARG A 142 -20.77 -0.01 4.95
N LYS A 143 -20.69 0.38 6.23
CA LYS A 143 -20.06 1.65 6.68
C LYS A 143 -18.56 1.67 6.42
N ILE A 144 -17.86 0.57 6.68
CA ILE A 144 -16.43 0.43 6.37
C ILE A 144 -16.20 0.62 4.87
N VAL A 145 -16.93 -0.12 4.03
CA VAL A 145 -16.77 -0.06 2.57
C VAL A 145 -17.05 1.34 2.03
N LYS A 146 -18.08 2.03 2.54
CA LYS A 146 -18.41 3.41 2.11
C LYS A 146 -17.24 4.39 2.31
N ASN A 147 -16.43 4.20 3.35
CA ASN A 147 -15.33 5.10 3.71
C ASN A 147 -13.94 4.58 3.28
N ALA A 148 -13.88 3.39 2.69
CA ALA A 148 -12.62 2.76 2.29
C ALA A 148 -11.94 3.41 1.08
N PRO A 149 -12.63 3.90 0.04
CA PRO A 149 -11.96 4.50 -1.12
C PRO A 149 -11.20 5.78 -0.78
N SER A 150 -10.19 6.10 -1.58
CA SER A 150 -9.41 7.36 -1.50
C SER A 150 -10.31 8.61 -1.50
N LYS A 151 -11.42 8.58 -2.25
CA LYS A 151 -12.41 9.67 -2.33
C LYS A 151 -13.10 10.03 -1.01
N ALA A 152 -13.00 9.17 0.00
CA ALA A 152 -13.48 9.49 1.35
C ALA A 152 -12.57 10.49 2.10
N SER A 153 -11.35 10.74 1.61
CA SER A 153 -10.43 11.72 2.18
C SER A 153 -10.81 13.15 1.79
N LYS A 154 -10.59 14.09 2.72
CA LYS A 154 -10.76 15.52 2.47
C LYS A 154 -9.74 16.11 1.47
N ASP A 155 -8.60 15.44 1.29
CA ASP A 155 -7.52 15.92 0.41
C ASP A 155 -7.67 15.41 -1.03
N TYR A 156 -8.65 14.54 -1.29
CA TYR A 156 -8.90 13.94 -2.60
C TYR A 156 -9.32 14.96 -3.67
N GLY A 157 -8.95 14.70 -4.92
CA GLY A 157 -9.51 15.38 -6.10
C GLY A 157 -8.49 16.07 -6.99
N LYS A 158 -7.21 16.06 -6.61
CA LYS A 158 -6.10 16.65 -7.37
C LYS A 158 -4.87 15.74 -7.37
N PRO A 159 -3.97 15.85 -8.37
CA PRO A 159 -2.76 15.03 -8.42
C PRO A 159 -1.99 15.09 -7.10
N PHE A 160 -1.42 13.96 -6.66
CA PHE A 160 -0.72 13.88 -5.37
C PHE A 160 0.43 14.89 -5.25
N ILE A 161 1.05 15.29 -6.38
CA ILE A 161 2.08 16.34 -6.37
C ILE A 161 1.55 17.70 -5.90
N GLU A 162 0.29 18.03 -6.21
CA GLU A 162 -0.37 19.26 -5.79
C GLU A 162 -0.74 19.16 -4.30
N ILE A 163 -1.30 18.03 -3.87
CA ILE A 163 -1.58 17.74 -2.44
C ILE A 163 -0.29 17.86 -1.62
N PHE A 164 0.78 17.21 -2.07
CA PHE A 164 2.05 17.19 -1.37
C PHE A 164 2.70 18.57 -1.31
N LYS A 165 2.56 19.38 -2.36
CA LYS A 165 3.01 20.77 -2.38
C LYS A 165 2.22 21.63 -1.39
N GLU A 166 0.90 21.52 -1.35
CA GLU A 166 0.06 22.27 -0.40
C GLU A 166 0.32 21.87 1.06
N ALA A 167 0.66 20.60 1.29
CA ALA A 167 1.13 20.10 2.57
C ALA A 167 2.57 20.53 2.91
N ASN A 168 3.20 21.41 2.12
CA ASN A 168 4.61 21.82 2.27
C ASN A 168 5.60 20.64 2.26
N TYR A 169 5.32 19.62 1.45
CA TYR A 169 6.09 18.39 1.34
C TYR A 169 6.18 17.58 2.64
N ASP A 170 5.17 17.70 3.50
CA ASP A 170 5.07 17.01 4.77
C ASP A 170 3.92 15.98 4.75
N PHE A 171 4.28 14.69 4.76
CA PHE A 171 3.31 13.59 4.77
C PHE A 171 2.38 13.61 6.00
N TYR A 172 2.82 14.15 7.14
CA TYR A 172 2.00 14.20 8.36
C TYR A 172 0.85 15.20 8.27
N LYS A 173 0.90 16.13 7.31
CA LYS A 173 -0.16 17.10 7.05
C LYS A 173 -1.20 16.60 6.05
N ILE A 174 -0.93 15.48 5.39
CA ILE A 174 -1.87 14.82 4.48
C ILE A 174 -2.77 13.90 5.29
N ASP A 175 -4.06 13.92 5.00
CA ASP A 175 -5.03 13.01 5.57
C ASP A 175 -4.62 11.55 5.25
N PRO A 176 -4.32 10.72 6.27
CA PRO A 176 -3.90 9.34 6.05
C PRO A 176 -4.97 8.51 5.33
N ASN A 177 -6.24 8.95 5.38
CA ASN A 177 -7.33 8.31 4.68
C ASN A 177 -7.22 8.37 3.15
N LEU A 178 -6.34 9.23 2.61
CA LEU A 178 -6.11 9.39 1.18
C LEU A 178 -5.42 8.16 0.58
N PHE A 179 -4.56 7.47 1.34
CA PHE A 179 -3.77 6.33 0.88
C PHE A 179 -4.62 5.06 0.79
N ALA A 180 -5.48 5.01 -0.22
CA ALA A 180 -6.40 3.92 -0.45
C ALA A 180 -6.69 3.74 -1.96
N PRO A 181 -7.23 2.59 -2.39
CA PRO A 181 -7.65 2.39 -3.77
C PRO A 181 -8.79 3.35 -4.19
N ALA A 182 -8.85 3.65 -5.48
CA ALA A 182 -9.94 4.40 -6.08
C ALA A 182 -11.31 3.70 -5.95
N VAL A 183 -11.32 2.37 -6.08
CA VAL A 183 -12.51 1.51 -5.95
C VAL A 183 -12.23 0.36 -5.00
N VAL A 184 -13.15 0.16 -4.05
CA VAL A 184 -13.16 -1.00 -3.15
C VAL A 184 -14.45 -1.78 -3.35
N THR A 185 -14.33 -3.08 -3.60
CA THR A 185 -15.44 -4.04 -3.66
C THR A 185 -15.23 -5.12 -2.60
N ILE A 186 -16.24 -5.39 -1.79
CA ILE A 186 -16.21 -6.45 -0.78
C ILE A 186 -17.37 -7.40 -0.99
N ASN A 187 -17.08 -8.70 -1.08
CA ASN A 187 -18.05 -9.78 -1.00
C ASN A 187 -18.03 -10.36 0.42
N ASN A 188 -19.16 -10.34 1.12
CA ASN A 188 -19.30 -11.06 2.38
C ASN A 188 -19.72 -12.51 2.11
N VAL A 189 -18.80 -13.46 2.28
CA VAL A 189 -19.05 -14.88 1.98
C VAL A 189 -20.10 -15.50 2.89
N LYS A 190 -20.39 -14.89 4.05
CA LYS A 190 -21.42 -15.36 4.98
C LYS A 190 -22.84 -15.07 4.50
N THR A 191 -23.04 -13.94 3.80
CA THR A 191 -24.38 -13.49 3.35
C THR A 191 -24.55 -13.54 1.83
N GLY A 192 -23.46 -13.61 1.07
CA GLY A 192 -23.45 -13.50 -0.40
C GLY A 192 -23.58 -12.06 -0.91
N ASN A 193 -23.70 -11.08 -0.02
CA ASN A 193 -23.87 -9.68 -0.39
C ASN A 193 -22.55 -9.04 -0.85
N VAL A 194 -22.67 -8.16 -1.85
CA VAL A 194 -21.54 -7.43 -2.41
C VAL A 194 -21.73 -5.93 -2.18
N PHE A 195 -20.71 -5.31 -1.60
CA PHE A 195 -20.63 -3.87 -1.36
C PHE A 195 -19.57 -3.27 -2.25
N ARG A 196 -19.86 -2.14 -2.89
CA ARG A 196 -18.91 -1.44 -3.74
C ARG A 196 -18.96 0.05 -3.44
N ALA A 197 -17.80 0.67 -3.31
CA ALA A 197 -17.66 2.11 -3.14
C ALA A 197 -16.50 2.66 -3.95
N GLY A 198 -16.57 3.97 -4.23
CA GLY A 198 -15.54 4.68 -4.98
C GLY A 198 -15.71 4.56 -6.49
N GLU A 199 -14.79 5.21 -7.19
CA GLU A 199 -14.78 5.32 -8.65
C GLU A 199 -13.35 5.55 -9.14
N VAL A 200 -13.08 5.12 -10.38
CA VAL A 200 -11.85 5.50 -11.05
C VAL A 200 -11.98 6.93 -11.52
N ASN A 201 -11.01 7.78 -11.18
CA ASN A 201 -10.96 9.15 -11.63
C ASN A 201 -9.94 9.30 -12.75
N THR A 202 -10.41 9.03 -13.97
CA THR A 202 -9.57 9.10 -15.16
C THR A 202 -9.08 10.50 -15.46
N GLU A 203 -9.83 11.54 -15.07
CA GLU A 203 -9.46 12.93 -15.32
C GLU A 203 -8.23 13.33 -14.49
N THR A 204 -8.27 13.14 -13.18
CA THR A 204 -7.12 13.41 -12.30
C THR A 204 -5.93 12.52 -12.63
N LEU A 205 -6.19 11.26 -13.01
CA LEU A 205 -5.12 10.35 -13.45
C LEU A 205 -4.45 10.87 -14.73
N ARG A 206 -5.21 11.27 -15.77
CA ARG A 206 -4.63 11.86 -17.00
C ARG A 206 -3.80 13.10 -16.67
N LYS A 207 -4.33 14.01 -15.84
CA LYS A 207 -3.62 15.21 -15.39
C LYS A 207 -2.29 14.87 -14.69
N SER A 208 -2.28 13.88 -13.79
CA SER A 208 -1.07 13.43 -13.07
C SER A 208 -0.03 12.80 -14.00
N LEU A 209 -0.49 11.96 -14.93
CA LEU A 209 0.39 11.23 -15.83
C LEU A 209 0.89 12.09 -17.00
N GLY A 210 0.20 13.20 -17.30
CA GLY A 210 0.54 14.14 -18.37
C GLY A 210 -0.07 13.76 -19.73
N PHE A 211 -1.28 13.20 -19.72
CA PHE A 211 -2.08 12.86 -20.90
C PHE A 211 -3.18 13.88 -21.15
#